data_AF-A0A165NUK8-F1
#
_entry.id   AF-A0A165NUK8-F1
#
_cell.length_a   1.000
_cell.length_b   1.000
_cell.length_c   1.000
_cell.angle_alpha   90.00
_cell.angle_beta   90.00
_cell.angle_gamma   90.00
#
_symmetry.space_group_name_H-M   'P 1'
#
loop_
_entity.id
_entity.type
_entity.pdbx_description
1 polymer ?
#
loop_
_entity_poly.entity_id
_entity_poly.type
_entity_poly.pdbx_seq_one_letter_code
_entity_poly.pdbx_strand_id
1 'polypeptide(L)'
;MWWVTVQAFRWLSETLGPGFGPENWTSERHGLVPGFTHYEGSSITKFRCPDDNGALTALWYGEDEEPPAWPMYHIEVKSTLHRGMFHMTQQQLRTVRPLGNMRNTRRSAHPTASQALSLTTRPKDSDSPPSEVYVVVCTSGIHDARPEHEVFIDPYRLIYEGQLVIASGDTLLVSAS
;
A
#
# COMPACT_ATOMS: atom_id res chain seq x y z
N MET A 1 8.67 15.46 -0.87
CA MET A 1 8.19 14.06 -0.92
C MET A 1 8.55 13.22 0.31
N TRP A 2 9.70 13.37 1.00
CA TRP A 2 9.97 12.60 2.25
C TRP A 2 9.02 13.00 3.40
N TRP A 3 8.69 14.27 3.55
CA TRP A 3 7.72 14.74 4.56
C TRP A 3 6.38 13.97 4.58
N VAL A 4 5.88 13.57 3.40
CA VAL A 4 4.66 12.75 3.26
C VAL A 4 4.79 11.42 4.01
N THR A 5 5.92 10.72 3.82
CA THR A 5 6.16 9.43 4.48
C THR A 5 6.37 9.59 5.98
N VAL A 6 6.98 10.70 6.44
CA VAL A 6 7.10 11.01 7.87
C VAL A 6 5.73 11.25 8.51
N GLN A 7 4.84 11.98 7.84
CA GLN A 7 3.49 12.21 8.36
C GLN A 7 2.69 10.91 8.44
N ALA A 8 2.73 10.09 7.38
CA ALA A 8 2.10 8.77 7.40
C ALA A 8 2.70 7.87 8.50
N PHE A 9 4.01 7.92 8.73
CA PHE A 9 4.64 7.18 9.84
C PHE A 9 4.11 7.63 11.20
N ARG A 10 4.04 8.94 11.46
CA ARG A 10 3.51 9.47 12.72
C ARG A 10 2.06 9.06 12.94
N TRP A 11 1.22 9.23 11.93
CA TRP A 11 -0.17 8.83 11.98
C TRP A 11 -0.33 7.32 12.26
N LEU A 12 0.45 6.46 11.58
CA LEU A 12 0.42 5.02 11.83
C LEU A 12 0.95 4.65 13.22
N SER A 13 2.02 5.28 13.71
CA SER A 13 2.54 5.06 15.07
C SER A 13 1.53 5.50 16.14
N GLU A 14 0.83 6.61 15.93
CA GLU A 14 -0.23 7.06 16.86
C GLU A 14 -1.44 6.12 16.84
N THR A 15 -1.80 5.58 15.68
CA THR A 15 -2.97 4.72 15.50
C THR A 15 -2.73 3.29 15.97
N LEU A 16 -1.55 2.72 15.66
CA LEU A 16 -1.20 1.33 15.97
C LEU A 16 -0.46 1.19 17.31
N GLY A 17 -0.02 2.30 17.88
CA GLY A 17 0.67 2.34 19.15
C GLY A 17 2.03 1.62 19.11
N PRO A 18 2.42 0.94 20.20
CA PRO A 18 3.78 0.41 20.36
C PRO A 18 4.13 -0.74 19.40
N GLY A 19 3.16 -1.32 18.69
CA GLY A 19 3.38 -2.36 17.69
C GLY A 19 3.90 -1.84 16.33
N PHE A 20 3.99 -0.51 16.15
CA PHE A 20 4.47 0.09 14.91
C PHE A 20 5.60 1.10 15.16
N GLY A 21 6.79 0.75 14.70
CA GLY A 21 8.03 1.49 14.92
C GLY A 21 8.91 1.62 13.67
N PRO A 22 10.12 2.19 13.85
CA PRO A 22 11.09 2.37 12.75
C PRO A 22 11.34 1.11 11.93
N GLU A 23 11.35 -0.06 12.57
CA GLU A 23 11.52 -1.38 11.97
C GLU A 23 10.48 -1.71 10.89
N ASN A 24 9.29 -1.10 10.95
CA ASN A 24 8.25 -1.27 9.95
C ASN A 24 8.51 -0.43 8.69
N TRP A 25 9.38 0.57 8.75
CA TRP A 25 9.71 1.45 7.63
C TRP A 25 10.80 0.81 6.75
N THR A 26 10.39 0.39 5.55
CA THR A 26 11.21 -0.43 4.65
C THR A 26 11.72 0.29 3.40
N SER A 27 11.42 1.57 3.20
CA SER A 27 11.98 2.29 2.05
C SER A 27 13.42 2.76 2.28
N GLU A 28 14.21 2.92 1.23
CA GLU A 28 15.58 3.48 1.23
C GLU A 28 15.75 4.81 2.00
N ARG A 29 14.65 5.58 2.13
CA ARG A 29 14.65 6.85 2.88
C ARG A 29 14.65 6.69 4.40
N HIS A 30 14.53 5.46 4.90
CA HIS A 30 14.60 5.10 6.32
C HIS A 30 15.87 5.69 6.96
N GLY A 31 17.03 5.50 6.32
CA GLY A 31 18.32 6.00 6.83
C GLY A 31 18.52 7.52 6.77
N LEU A 32 17.55 8.28 6.27
CA LEU A 32 17.61 9.75 6.32
C LEU A 32 16.99 10.29 7.61
N VAL A 33 16.13 9.51 8.29
CA VAL A 33 15.50 9.94 9.55
C VAL A 33 16.52 9.90 10.69
N PRO A 34 16.72 11.00 11.44
CA PRO A 34 17.63 11.00 12.59
C PRO A 34 17.26 9.91 13.61
N GLY A 35 18.23 9.07 13.96
CA GLY A 35 18.06 7.97 14.91
C GLY A 35 17.62 6.64 14.29
N PHE A 36 17.38 6.59 12.98
CA PHE A 36 17.02 5.35 12.28
C PHE A 36 18.27 4.71 11.66
N THR A 37 18.33 3.38 11.66
CA THR A 37 19.40 2.64 10.96
C THR A 37 19.20 2.71 9.46
N HIS A 38 20.25 2.56 8.65
CA HIS A 38 20.05 2.49 7.20
C HIS A 38 19.31 1.20 6.83
N TYR A 39 18.34 1.29 5.91
CA TYR A 39 17.64 0.11 5.40
C TYR A 39 18.33 -0.39 4.13
N GLU A 40 18.90 -1.59 4.19
CA GLU A 40 19.50 -2.27 3.04
C GLU A 40 18.51 -3.28 2.46
N GLY A 41 17.77 -2.86 1.44
CA GLY A 41 16.87 -3.75 0.71
C GLY A 41 16.06 -3.04 -0.37
N SER A 42 15.60 -3.80 -1.36
CA SER A 42 14.59 -3.32 -2.30
C SER A 42 13.22 -3.44 -1.64
N SER A 43 12.57 -2.31 -1.33
CA SER A 43 11.16 -2.31 -0.90
C SER A 43 10.27 -1.66 -1.94
N ILE A 44 9.13 -2.31 -2.18
CA ILE A 44 8.08 -1.84 -3.08
C ILE A 44 7.17 -0.83 -2.35
N THR A 45 7.18 -0.85 -1.02
CA THR A 45 6.34 -0.03 -0.15
C THR A 45 7.16 0.82 0.80
N LYS A 46 6.49 1.73 1.52
CA LYS A 46 7.12 2.52 2.58
C LYS A 46 7.14 1.75 3.89
N PHE A 47 6.07 1.01 4.17
CA PHE A 47 5.94 0.24 5.40
C PHE A 47 5.55 -1.22 5.14
N ARG A 48 5.97 -2.09 6.06
CA ARG A 48 5.51 -3.48 6.21
C ARG A 48 5.04 -3.67 7.65
N CYS A 49 3.80 -4.07 7.82
CA CYS A 49 3.15 -4.14 9.12
C CYS A 49 2.52 -5.52 9.30
N PRO A 50 3.11 -6.41 10.11
CA PRO A 50 2.38 -7.57 10.59
C PRO A 50 1.24 -7.07 11.49
N ASP A 51 0.01 -7.46 11.20
CA ASP A 51 -1.16 -7.04 11.98
C ASP A 51 -1.40 -7.97 13.18
N ASP A 52 -0.36 -8.24 13.97
CA ASP A 52 -0.35 -9.33 14.97
C ASP A 52 -1.50 -9.24 16.01
N ASN A 53 -2.09 -8.07 16.18
CA ASN A 53 -3.19 -7.79 17.11
C ASN A 53 -4.50 -7.36 16.41
N GLY A 54 -4.57 -7.42 15.08
CA GLY A 54 -5.74 -7.03 14.31
C GLY A 54 -6.03 -5.53 14.28
N ALA A 55 -5.12 -4.65 14.73
CA ALA A 55 -5.37 -3.22 14.78
C ALA A 55 -5.61 -2.59 13.39
N LEU A 56 -4.85 -3.01 12.37
CA LEU A 56 -5.06 -2.54 10.99
C LEU A 56 -6.31 -3.14 10.38
N THR A 57 -6.59 -4.41 10.65
CA THR A 57 -7.82 -5.07 10.19
C THR A 57 -9.05 -4.39 10.79
N ALA A 58 -9.04 -4.13 12.11
CA ALA A 58 -10.10 -3.41 12.80
C ALA A 58 -10.26 -1.97 12.28
N LEU A 59 -9.15 -1.26 12.06
CA LEU A 59 -9.17 0.11 11.53
C LEU A 59 -9.81 0.22 10.14
N TRP A 60 -9.62 -0.80 9.30
CA TRP A 60 -9.94 -0.74 7.88
C TRP A 60 -11.15 -1.55 7.45
N TYR A 61 -11.48 -2.61 8.17
CA TYR A 61 -12.62 -3.48 7.91
C TYR A 61 -13.66 -3.48 9.05
N GLY A 62 -13.34 -2.90 10.21
CA GLY A 62 -14.18 -2.92 11.41
C GLY A 62 -13.85 -4.09 12.35
N GLU A 63 -14.46 -4.10 13.54
CA GLU A 63 -14.14 -5.05 14.62
C GLU A 63 -14.79 -6.45 14.45
N ASP A 64 -15.64 -6.64 13.44
CA ASP A 64 -16.53 -7.80 13.36
C ASP A 64 -15.89 -9.05 12.68
N GLU A 65 -14.65 -8.95 12.18
CA GLU A 65 -13.97 -10.06 11.49
C GLU A 65 -12.62 -10.38 12.14
N GLU A 66 -12.57 -11.47 12.94
CA GLU A 66 -11.31 -12.09 13.35
C GLU A 66 -10.90 -13.12 12.29
N PRO A 67 -9.86 -12.85 11.49
CA PRO A 67 -9.40 -13.76 10.47
C PRO A 67 -8.72 -14.98 11.12
N PRO A 68 -8.71 -16.15 10.46
CA PRO A 68 -7.93 -17.31 10.92
C PRO A 68 -6.43 -17.02 11.07
N ALA A 69 -5.93 -15.99 10.39
CA ALA A 69 -4.59 -15.43 10.59
C ALA A 69 -4.60 -13.96 10.21
N TRP A 70 -3.96 -13.12 11.00
CA TRP A 70 -3.81 -11.71 10.69
C TRP A 70 -2.91 -11.48 9.47
N PRO A 71 -3.27 -10.54 8.58
CA PRO A 71 -2.51 -10.27 7.37
C PRO A 71 -1.21 -9.50 7.65
N MET A 72 -0.30 -9.59 6.70
CA MET A 72 0.83 -8.66 6.56
C MET A 72 0.43 -7.53 5.60
N TYR A 73 0.45 -6.29 6.10
CA TYR A 73 0.14 -5.12 5.28
C TYR A 73 1.38 -4.50 4.67
N HIS A 74 1.30 -4.26 3.36
CA HIS A 74 2.32 -3.56 2.58
C HIS A 74 1.78 -2.17 2.22
N ILE A 75 2.29 -1.14 2.90
CA ILE A 75 1.73 0.21 2.82
C ILE A 75 2.64 1.10 1.97
N GLU A 76 2.16 1.47 0.78
CA GLU A 76 2.74 2.53 -0.02
C GLU A 76 2.13 3.87 0.36
N VAL A 77 2.95 4.93 0.42
CA VAL A 77 2.47 6.27 0.75
C VAL A 77 2.63 7.19 -0.45
N LYS A 78 1.53 7.86 -0.81
CA LYS A 78 1.47 8.85 -1.89
C LYS A 78 1.01 10.18 -1.34
N SER A 79 1.46 11.28 -1.93
CA SER A 79 0.80 12.57 -1.77
C SER A 79 -0.36 12.65 -2.74
N THR A 80 -1.52 13.08 -2.28
CA THR A 80 -2.63 13.42 -3.18
C THR A 80 -2.34 14.74 -3.88
N LEU A 81 -2.54 14.76 -5.18
CA LEU A 81 -2.75 15.99 -5.93
C LEU A 81 -4.19 16.48 -5.74
N HIS A 82 -4.49 17.65 -6.29
CA HIS A 82 -5.82 18.24 -6.28
C HIS A 82 -6.89 17.22 -6.73
N ARG A 83 -7.97 17.03 -5.94
CA ARG A 83 -9.11 16.12 -6.17
C ARG A 83 -8.87 14.61 -5.99
N GLY A 84 -8.12 14.19 -4.97
CA GLY A 84 -7.97 12.75 -4.64
C GLY A 84 -7.17 11.96 -5.69
N MET A 85 -6.38 12.66 -6.51
CA MET A 85 -5.56 12.02 -7.54
C MET A 85 -4.21 11.62 -6.97
N PHE A 86 -3.70 10.47 -7.35
CA PHE A 86 -2.33 10.08 -6.97
C PHE A 86 -1.60 9.38 -8.11
N HIS A 87 -0.27 9.47 -8.06
CA HIS A 87 0.60 8.86 -9.07
C HIS A 87 0.99 7.45 -8.67
N MET A 88 0.74 6.50 -9.59
CA MET A 88 1.36 5.17 -9.55
C MET A 88 2.34 5.07 -10.72
N THR A 89 3.53 4.53 -10.45
CA THR A 89 4.52 4.34 -11.52
C THR A 89 4.02 3.25 -12.47
N GLN A 90 4.48 3.26 -13.72
CA GLN A 90 4.21 2.14 -14.64
C GLN A 90 4.60 0.78 -14.06
N GLN A 91 5.61 0.71 -13.20
CA GLN A 91 6.01 -0.53 -12.54
C GLN A 91 4.94 -1.02 -11.56
N GLN A 92 4.32 -0.10 -10.81
CA GLN A 92 3.19 -0.38 -9.93
C GLN A 92 1.93 -0.72 -10.75
N LEU A 93 1.69 -0.04 -11.87
CA LEU A 93 0.52 -0.29 -12.74
C LEU A 93 0.64 -1.56 -13.60
N ARG A 94 1.86 -1.99 -13.96
CA ARG A 94 2.08 -3.26 -14.69
C ARG A 94 1.59 -4.48 -13.92
N THR A 95 1.41 -4.32 -12.61
CA THR A 95 0.86 -5.34 -11.74
C THR A 95 -0.68 -5.41 -11.77
N VAL A 96 -1.36 -4.38 -12.32
CA VAL A 96 -2.83 -4.31 -12.49
C VAL A 96 -3.31 -4.97 -13.80
N ARG A 97 -2.44 -5.14 -14.80
CA ARG A 97 -2.91 -5.60 -16.14
C ARG A 97 -3.33 -7.07 -16.09
N PRO A 98 -4.55 -7.42 -16.54
CA PRO A 98 -5.05 -8.78 -16.45
C PRO A 98 -4.18 -9.74 -17.25
N LEU A 99 -4.04 -10.96 -16.73
CA LEU A 99 -3.65 -12.19 -17.43
C LEU A 99 -4.63 -12.51 -18.58
N GLY A 100 -4.76 -11.60 -19.54
CA GLY A 100 -5.32 -11.84 -20.85
C GLY A 100 -4.15 -11.98 -21.83
N ASN A 101 -3.74 -13.22 -22.07
CA ASN A 101 -2.73 -13.65 -23.06
C ASN A 101 -1.26 -13.70 -22.59
N MET A 102 -0.95 -14.51 -21.58
CA MET A 102 0.41 -15.04 -21.40
C MET A 102 0.66 -16.22 -22.37
N ARG A 103 0.91 -15.89 -23.64
CA ARG A 103 1.77 -16.74 -24.49
C ARG A 103 3.02 -15.94 -24.82
N ASN A 104 4.13 -16.40 -24.24
CA ASN A 104 5.51 -16.02 -24.53
C ASN A 104 5.91 -14.56 -24.26
N THR A 105 6.56 -14.33 -23.12
CA THR A 105 7.78 -13.51 -23.14
C THR A 105 8.74 -13.97 -22.05
N ARG A 106 9.91 -14.40 -22.52
CA ARG A 106 11.03 -14.92 -21.74
C ARG A 106 11.64 -13.83 -20.85
N ARG A 107 12.08 -14.26 -19.66
CA ARG A 107 13.21 -13.74 -18.87
C ARG A 107 13.46 -12.23 -18.96
N SER A 108 12.87 -11.47 -18.04
CA SER A 108 13.53 -10.29 -17.49
C SER A 108 13.65 -10.49 -15.98
N ALA A 109 14.87 -10.53 -15.49
CA ALA A 109 15.23 -10.74 -14.10
C ALA A 109 15.11 -9.43 -13.29
N HIS A 110 13.90 -8.86 -13.24
CA HIS A 110 13.57 -7.77 -12.33
C HIS A 110 12.43 -8.21 -11.40
N PRO A 111 12.67 -8.36 -10.08
CA PRO A 111 11.71 -8.95 -9.14
C PRO A 111 10.47 -8.10 -8.84
N THR A 112 10.27 -6.95 -9.47
CA THR A 112 9.35 -5.92 -8.96
C THR A 112 7.96 -5.89 -9.59
N ALA A 113 7.70 -6.59 -10.69
CA ALA A 113 6.43 -6.46 -11.43
C ALA A 113 5.36 -7.50 -11.07
N SER A 114 5.74 -8.69 -10.59
CA SER A 114 4.81 -9.77 -10.24
C SER A 114 4.40 -9.78 -8.77
N GLN A 115 5.08 -9.04 -7.90
CA GLN A 115 4.89 -9.16 -6.46
C GLN A 115 3.59 -8.50 -5.98
N ALA A 116 3.25 -7.28 -6.44
CA ALA A 116 2.11 -6.57 -5.85
C ALA A 116 0.70 -7.17 -6.14
N LEU A 117 0.56 -8.02 -7.17
CA LEU A 117 -0.67 -8.78 -7.45
C LEU A 117 -0.70 -10.07 -6.62
N SER A 118 0.48 -10.66 -6.39
CA SER A 118 0.67 -11.76 -5.42
C SER A 118 0.58 -11.28 -3.96
N LEU A 119 0.60 -9.97 -3.71
CA LEU A 119 0.41 -9.40 -2.37
C LEU A 119 -1.07 -9.23 -2.02
N THR A 120 -2.01 -9.47 -2.93
CA THR A 120 -3.45 -9.52 -2.62
C THR A 120 -4.09 -10.81 -3.12
N THR A 121 -3.29 -11.85 -3.42
CA THR A 121 -3.81 -13.15 -3.88
C THR A 121 -4.71 -13.79 -2.84
N ARG A 122 -6.03 -13.66 -3.06
CA ARG A 122 -7.05 -14.55 -2.51
C ARG A 122 -7.21 -15.73 -3.48
N PRO A 123 -7.24 -16.99 -3.01
CA PRO A 123 -7.70 -18.08 -3.86
C PRO A 123 -9.11 -17.76 -4.35
N LYS A 124 -9.38 -18.03 -5.63
CA LYS A 124 -10.62 -17.64 -6.33
C LYS A 124 -11.91 -18.14 -5.69
N ASP A 125 -11.80 -19.15 -4.81
CA ASP A 125 -12.90 -19.87 -4.14
C ASP A 125 -12.74 -19.91 -2.60
N SER A 126 -12.00 -18.97 -2.01
CA SER A 126 -11.66 -19.02 -0.59
C SER A 126 -12.29 -17.87 0.19
N ASP A 127 -13.20 -18.19 1.10
CA ASP A 127 -13.65 -17.32 2.20
C ASP A 127 -12.51 -16.96 3.18
N SER A 128 -11.30 -17.52 3.01
CA SER A 128 -10.16 -17.14 3.84
C SER A 128 -9.62 -15.75 3.47
N PRO A 129 -9.32 -14.92 4.49
CA PRO A 129 -8.77 -13.58 4.30
C PRO A 129 -7.36 -13.67 3.71
N PRO A 130 -6.96 -12.65 2.94
CA PRO A 130 -5.65 -12.64 2.27
C PRO A 130 -4.53 -12.56 3.32
N SER A 131 -3.49 -13.38 3.18
CA SER A 131 -2.33 -13.38 4.08
C SER A 131 -1.43 -12.15 3.92
N GLU A 132 -1.54 -11.49 2.78
CA GLU A 132 -0.79 -10.29 2.40
C GLU A 132 -1.83 -9.28 1.91
N VAL A 133 -1.70 -8.00 2.24
CA VAL A 133 -2.60 -6.95 1.77
C VAL A 133 -1.82 -5.72 1.33
N TYR A 134 -1.98 -5.33 0.07
CA TYR A 134 -1.40 -4.09 -0.46
C TYR A 134 -2.32 -2.91 -0.20
N VAL A 135 -1.76 -1.82 0.34
CA VAL A 135 -2.49 -0.61 0.71
C VAL A 135 -1.77 0.62 0.19
N VAL A 136 -2.55 1.58 -0.33
CA VAL A 136 -2.06 2.91 -0.66
C VAL A 136 -2.66 3.90 0.32
N VAL A 137 -1.80 4.57 1.10
CA VAL A 137 -2.17 5.70 1.94
C VAL A 137 -1.87 6.97 1.18
N CYS A 138 -2.92 7.71 0.87
CA CYS A 138 -2.91 8.98 0.19
C CYS A 138 -2.97 10.10 1.24
N THR A 139 -1.92 10.92 1.31
CA THR A 139 -1.81 12.01 2.29
C THR A 139 -1.97 13.37 1.61
N SER A 140 -2.91 14.17 2.12
CA SER A 140 -3.17 15.55 1.72
C SER A 140 -2.76 16.52 2.84
N GLY A 141 -2.70 17.82 2.56
CA GLY A 141 -2.45 18.83 3.61
C GLY A 141 -1.12 18.64 4.37
N ILE A 142 -0.05 18.22 3.70
CA ILE A 142 1.21 17.81 4.37
C ILE A 142 1.91 18.91 5.18
N HIS A 143 1.51 20.17 4.96
CA HIS A 143 2.00 21.35 5.69
C HIS A 143 1.05 21.78 6.80
N ASP A 144 -0.12 21.17 6.90
CA ASP A 144 -1.12 21.47 7.91
C ASP A 144 -0.77 20.76 9.22
N ALA A 145 -1.30 21.29 10.33
CA ALA A 145 -1.11 20.70 11.65
C ALA A 145 -1.70 19.28 11.75
N ARG A 146 -2.69 18.97 10.91
CA ARG A 146 -3.36 17.67 10.83
C ARG A 146 -3.54 17.32 9.35
N PRO A 147 -2.58 16.62 8.73
CA PRO A 147 -2.75 16.12 7.37
C PRO A 147 -3.91 15.13 7.32
N GLU A 148 -4.59 15.06 6.19
CA GLU A 148 -5.64 14.07 5.97
C GLU A 148 -5.06 12.83 5.29
N HIS A 149 -5.61 11.67 5.66
CA HIS A 149 -5.19 10.38 5.13
C HIS A 149 -6.38 9.65 4.54
N GLU A 150 -6.31 9.35 3.25
CA GLU A 150 -7.25 8.50 2.53
C GLU A 150 -6.59 7.14 2.26
N VAL A 151 -7.31 6.05 2.51
CA VAL A 151 -6.75 4.69 2.46
C VAL A 151 -7.43 3.89 1.36
N PHE A 152 -6.63 3.34 0.46
CA PHE A 152 -7.07 2.41 -0.59
C PHE A 152 -6.54 1.02 -0.30
N ILE A 153 -7.44 0.15 0.16
CA ILE A 153 -7.13 -1.25 0.42
C ILE A 153 -7.31 -2.04 -0.87
N ASP A 154 -6.31 -2.85 -1.23
CA ASP A 154 -6.29 -3.60 -2.48
C ASP A 154 -6.65 -2.72 -3.71
N PRO A 155 -5.87 -1.65 -3.98
CA PRO A 155 -6.15 -0.72 -5.07
C PRO A 155 -6.21 -1.41 -6.44
N TYR A 156 -5.59 -2.58 -6.60
CA TYR A 156 -5.68 -3.39 -7.82
C TYR A 156 -7.10 -3.90 -8.06
N ARG A 157 -7.73 -4.42 -7.00
CA ARG A 157 -9.14 -4.83 -7.03
C ARG A 157 -10.05 -3.64 -7.29
N LEU A 158 -9.81 -2.51 -6.64
CA LEU A 158 -10.60 -1.29 -6.88
C LEU A 158 -10.49 -0.82 -8.34
N ILE A 159 -9.32 -0.96 -8.98
CA ILE A 159 -9.17 -0.67 -10.42
C ILE A 159 -9.94 -1.68 -11.27
N TYR A 160 -9.87 -2.96 -10.93
CA TYR A 160 -10.57 -4.03 -11.66
C TYR A 160 -12.10 -3.86 -11.58
N GLU A 161 -12.62 -3.50 -10.42
CA GLU A 161 -14.05 -3.26 -10.16
C GLU A 161 -14.52 -1.87 -10.67
N GLY A 162 -13.61 -1.05 -11.21
CA GLY A 162 -13.92 0.26 -11.77
C GLY A 162 -14.12 1.38 -10.73
N GLN A 163 -13.80 1.12 -9.46
CA GLN A 163 -13.86 2.08 -8.36
C GLN A 163 -12.65 3.03 -8.33
N LEU A 164 -11.52 2.61 -8.89
CA LEU A 164 -10.38 3.46 -9.22
C LEU A 164 -10.15 3.48 -10.73
N VAL A 165 -9.90 4.66 -11.30
CA VAL A 165 -9.77 4.83 -12.76
C VAL A 165 -8.41 5.41 -13.11
N ILE A 166 -7.73 4.80 -14.08
CA ILE A 166 -6.50 5.37 -14.67
C ILE A 166 -6.90 6.41 -15.71
N ALA A 167 -6.80 7.70 -15.40
CA ALA A 167 -7.20 8.77 -16.33
C ALA A 167 -6.08 9.27 -17.24
N SER A 168 -4.83 9.03 -16.85
CA SER A 168 -3.64 9.25 -17.68
C SER A 168 -2.62 8.18 -17.33
N GLY A 169 -1.68 7.87 -18.24
CA GLY A 169 -0.81 6.69 -18.19
C GLY A 169 -0.07 6.42 -16.88
N ASP A 170 0.05 7.43 -16.00
CA ASP A 170 0.70 7.35 -14.68
C ASP A 170 -0.12 8.00 -13.54
N THR A 171 -1.40 8.32 -13.78
CA THR A 171 -2.26 9.01 -12.80
C THR A 171 -3.55 8.24 -12.58
N LEU A 172 -3.79 7.87 -11.32
CA LEU A 172 -5.05 7.33 -10.86
C LEU A 172 -5.96 8.45 -10.37
N LEU A 173 -7.18 8.44 -10.86
CA LEU A 173 -8.32 9.14 -10.31
C LEU A 173 -9.09 8.18 -9.41
N VAL A 174 -9.43 8.69 -8.24
CA VAL A 174 -10.38 8.04 -7.33
C VAL A 174 -11.76 8.56 -7.65
N SER A 175 -12.73 7.67 -7.81
CA SER A 175 -14.15 8.04 -7.83
C SER A 175 -14.88 7.20 -6.79
N ALA A 176 -15.13 7.78 -5.62
CA ALA A 176 -16.13 7.22 -4.72
C ALA A 176 -17.51 7.36 -5.39
N SER A 177 -18.30 6.29 -5.37
CA SER A 177 -19.71 6.30 -5.82
C SER A 177 -20.62 6.82 -4.72
#